data_AF-A0A410PNI0-F1
#
_entry.id   AF-A0A410PNI0-F1
#
_cell.length_a   1.000
_cell.length_b   1.000
_cell.length_c   1.000
_cell.angle_alpha   90.00
_cell.angle_beta   90.00
_cell.angle_gamma   90.00
#
_symmetry.space_group_name_H-M   'P 1'
#
loop_
_entity.id
_entity.type
_entity.pdbx_description
1 polymer ?
#
loop_
_entity_poly.entity_id
_entity_poly.type
_entity_poly.pdbx_seq_one_letter_code
_entity_poly.pdbx_strand_id
1 'polypeptide(L)'
;MFKKSWRKKAAIIFILIIGVLAAACSNNQNKDHPLKESAGTQNHDTSSNTGTKNTETRGSDKSNVNLDYSSYSGTWVTESNLKNDYKYGTVADLNVDKSGNIKGQIGSSTENLTHIANVDIQGKIENNKFTYNFTEDNWGHSGDIKLDFKENQITLTIKYNSESSKDNLWGIGEGTFNLIKNTTNVKRTLNNLKSGGLKVIGNQCFSINLENYGDVRFISGLKREDVSDNADFYLTDYNNNVLYKFPDFYGNGKGMFNDITAICFTDVNNDGLKDIVIIASYRTAGSTSSPFTSISSIYFQKEKEFVNNKKLDDKLNKSGNNKDIKSVLKFAKENL
;
A
#
# COMPACT_ATOMS: atom_id res chain seq x y z
N MET A 1 -32.69 39.61 -6.27
CA MET A 1 -33.30 38.77 -5.21
C MET A 1 -33.27 37.32 -5.65
N PHE A 2 -32.16 36.59 -5.42
CA PHE A 2 -32.15 35.12 -5.42
C PHE A 2 -31.03 34.66 -4.48
N LYS A 3 -31.45 34.08 -3.35
CA LYS A 3 -30.60 33.59 -2.26
C LYS A 3 -30.19 32.16 -2.62
N LYS A 4 -28.91 31.91 -2.93
CA LYS A 4 -28.40 30.55 -3.16
C LYS A 4 -28.21 29.87 -1.80
N SER A 5 -29.14 28.98 -1.46
CA SER A 5 -29.13 28.16 -0.25
C SER A 5 -28.01 27.12 -0.34
N TRP A 6 -27.02 27.23 0.54
CA TRP A 6 -25.94 26.27 0.68
C TRP A 6 -26.34 25.25 1.75
N ARG A 7 -26.88 24.09 1.35
CA ARG A 7 -27.08 22.97 2.28
C ARG A 7 -25.75 22.23 2.40
N LYS A 8 -25.00 22.52 3.47
CA LYS A 8 -23.88 21.70 3.93
C LYS A 8 -24.43 20.31 4.28
N LYS A 9 -24.26 19.32 3.41
CA LYS A 9 -24.24 17.92 3.82
C LYS A 9 -22.79 17.57 4.09
N ALA A 10 -22.49 17.17 5.32
CA ALA A 10 -21.18 16.69 5.71
C ALA A 10 -20.89 15.40 4.93
N ALA A 11 -20.10 15.51 3.86
CA ALA A 11 -19.42 14.35 3.30
C ALA A 11 -18.36 13.96 4.33
N ILE A 12 -18.52 12.77 4.92
CA ILE A 12 -17.49 12.16 5.74
C ILE A 12 -16.39 11.74 4.76
N ILE A 13 -15.42 12.63 4.57
CA ILE A 13 -14.23 12.37 3.78
C ILE A 13 -13.35 11.45 4.63
N PHE A 14 -13.43 10.14 4.39
CA PHE A 14 -12.38 9.25 4.82
C PHE A 14 -11.21 9.46 3.87
N ILE A 15 -10.30 10.34 4.30
CA ILE A 15 -8.98 10.52 3.73
C ILE A 15 -8.34 9.13 3.63
N LEU A 16 -7.59 8.92 2.55
CA LEU A 16 -6.69 7.81 2.30
C LEU A 16 -5.71 7.67 3.48
N ILE A 17 -6.17 7.06 4.57
CA ILE A 17 -5.32 6.64 5.66
C ILE A 17 -4.62 5.40 5.13
N ILE A 18 -3.40 5.59 4.66
CA ILE A 18 -2.39 4.53 4.62
C ILE A 18 -2.35 3.97 6.03
N GLY A 19 -3.02 2.84 6.23
CA GLY A 19 -3.15 2.17 7.53
C GLY A 19 -1.78 1.75 8.02
N VAL A 20 -1.24 2.51 8.97
CA VAL A 20 -0.28 2.01 9.95
C VAL A 20 -0.99 0.90 10.73
N LEU A 21 -0.59 -0.35 10.50
CA LEU A 21 -1.00 -1.48 11.33
C LEU A 21 -0.41 -1.30 12.73
N ALA A 22 -1.21 -0.78 13.66
CA ALA A 22 -0.99 -1.02 15.07
C ALA A 22 -1.56 -2.40 15.40
N ALA A 23 -0.68 -3.39 15.52
CA ALA A 23 -1.01 -4.67 16.13
C ALA A 23 -1.42 -4.40 17.60
N ALA A 24 -2.71 -4.49 17.89
CA ALA A 24 -3.18 -4.57 19.27
C ALA A 24 -3.02 -6.02 19.74
N CYS A 25 -1.98 -6.26 20.54
CA CYS A 25 -1.84 -7.49 21.30
C CYS A 25 -3.03 -7.67 22.25
N SER A 26 -3.71 -8.79 22.13
CA SER A 26 -4.65 -9.26 23.15
C SER A 26 -3.86 -9.71 24.38
N ASN A 27 -4.20 -9.15 25.54
CA ASN A 27 -3.64 -9.50 26.84
C ASN A 27 -4.05 -10.95 27.20
N ASN A 28 -3.05 -11.83 27.22
CA ASN A 28 -3.17 -13.15 27.83
C ASN A 28 -2.60 -13.03 29.27
N GLN A 29 -3.46 -13.08 30.29
CA GLN A 29 -2.99 -13.30 31.66
C GLN A 29 -2.99 -14.79 31.96
N ASN A 30 -1.76 -15.29 32.10
CA ASN A 30 -1.38 -16.59 32.59
C ASN A 30 -1.66 -16.71 34.10
N LYS A 31 -2.23 -17.85 34.54
CA LYS A 31 -2.02 -18.40 35.89
C LYS A 31 -1.94 -19.93 35.80
N ASP A 32 -0.69 -20.40 35.83
CA ASP A 32 -0.09 -21.64 36.35
C ASP A 32 -0.96 -22.89 36.62
N HIS A 33 -0.58 -23.98 35.91
CA HIS A 33 -0.22 -25.37 36.32
C HIS A 33 -0.85 -26.04 37.58
N PRO A 34 -0.91 -27.41 37.70
CA PRO A 34 -0.17 -28.43 36.95
C PRO A 34 -0.87 -29.75 36.53
N LEU A 35 -0.24 -30.40 35.54
CA LEU A 35 -0.05 -31.85 35.25
C LEU A 35 -0.94 -32.91 35.95
N LYS A 36 -1.52 -33.81 35.14
CA LYS A 36 -1.47 -35.27 35.39
C LYS A 36 -1.79 -36.11 34.14
N GLU A 37 -1.06 -37.22 34.04
CA GLU A 37 -1.10 -38.32 33.07
C GLU A 37 -2.40 -39.13 33.07
N SER A 38 -2.62 -39.87 31.96
CA SER A 38 -3.09 -41.28 31.87
C SER A 38 -3.88 -41.44 30.57
N ALA A 39 -3.36 -42.09 29.52
CA ALA A 39 -3.26 -43.54 29.32
C ALA A 39 -4.62 -44.28 29.21
N GLY A 40 -4.75 -45.09 28.14
CA GLY A 40 -5.65 -46.25 28.07
C GLY A 40 -6.77 -46.14 27.02
N THR A 41 -6.63 -46.69 25.80
CA THR A 41 -6.86 -48.11 25.43
C THR A 41 -8.35 -48.39 25.11
N GLN A 42 -8.67 -48.56 23.81
CA GLN A 42 -9.25 -49.78 23.17
C GLN A 42 -10.71 -50.12 23.56
N ASN A 43 -11.58 -50.76 22.79
CA ASN A 43 -11.56 -51.48 21.51
C ASN A 43 -13.03 -51.85 21.17
N HIS A 44 -13.27 -52.34 19.94
CA HIS A 44 -14.29 -53.36 19.59
C HIS A 44 -15.77 -52.95 19.71
N ASP A 45 -16.73 -53.41 18.89
CA ASP A 45 -16.83 -54.44 17.85
C ASP A 45 -18.09 -54.08 17.02
N THR A 46 -18.07 -54.15 15.69
CA THR A 46 -18.56 -55.28 14.87
C THR A 46 -20.05 -55.61 15.08
N SER A 47 -20.90 -55.36 14.07
CA SER A 47 -21.34 -56.43 13.16
C SER A 47 -22.44 -55.97 12.19
N SER A 48 -22.40 -56.64 11.04
CA SER A 48 -23.19 -56.56 9.81
C SER A 48 -24.67 -56.93 9.95
N ASN A 49 -25.53 -56.39 9.07
CA ASN A 49 -26.38 -57.24 8.23
C ASN A 49 -26.95 -56.58 6.97
N THR A 50 -27.19 -57.44 5.99
CA THR A 50 -27.55 -57.29 4.57
C THR A 50 -29.01 -56.87 4.27
N GLY A 51 -29.26 -56.26 3.09
CA GLY A 51 -30.56 -56.40 2.39
C GLY A 51 -31.03 -55.28 1.44
N THR A 52 -30.77 -55.48 0.14
CA THR A 52 -31.66 -55.22 -1.03
C THR A 52 -31.92 -53.79 -1.55
N LYS A 53 -31.74 -53.67 -2.89
CA LYS A 53 -31.96 -52.54 -3.81
C LYS A 53 -33.31 -51.81 -3.65
N ASN A 54 -33.29 -50.50 -3.89
CA ASN A 54 -34.18 -49.83 -4.85
C ASN A 54 -33.57 -48.53 -5.37
N THR A 55 -33.70 -48.35 -6.68
CA THR A 55 -33.23 -47.23 -7.49
C THR A 55 -34.22 -46.08 -7.37
N GLU A 56 -33.82 -44.92 -6.84
CA GLU A 56 -34.46 -43.65 -7.17
C GLU A 56 -33.42 -42.55 -7.29
N THR A 57 -33.34 -42.04 -8.52
CA THR A 57 -32.61 -40.84 -8.92
C THR A 57 -33.11 -39.65 -8.11
N ARG A 58 -32.27 -39.08 -7.25
CA ARG A 58 -32.49 -37.74 -6.71
C ARG A 58 -31.19 -36.97 -6.82
N GLY A 59 -31.26 -35.87 -7.56
CA GLY A 59 -30.12 -35.08 -7.97
C GLY A 59 -29.18 -34.80 -6.80
N SER A 60 -27.88 -34.90 -7.07
CA SER A 60 -26.87 -34.34 -6.20
C SER A 60 -27.17 -32.84 -6.10
N ASP A 61 -27.83 -32.44 -5.01
CA ASP A 61 -27.66 -31.12 -4.45
C ASP A 61 -26.15 -30.91 -4.41
N LYS A 62 -25.66 -30.04 -5.31
CA LYS A 62 -24.32 -29.51 -5.20
C LYS A 62 -24.30 -28.79 -3.88
N SER A 63 -23.75 -29.48 -2.88
CA SER A 63 -23.31 -28.96 -1.61
C SER A 63 -22.98 -27.47 -1.77
N ASN A 64 -23.73 -26.61 -1.07
CA ASN A 64 -23.38 -25.21 -0.87
C ASN A 64 -21.95 -25.17 -0.34
N VAL A 65 -20.98 -25.08 -1.24
CA VAL A 65 -19.64 -24.64 -0.87
C VAL A 65 -19.86 -23.22 -0.40
N ASN A 66 -19.82 -23.02 0.91
CA ASN A 66 -19.84 -21.70 1.50
C ASN A 66 -18.54 -21.03 1.05
N LEU A 67 -18.61 -20.34 -0.09
CA LEU A 67 -17.48 -19.62 -0.68
C LEU A 67 -17.11 -18.49 0.28
N ASP A 68 -15.92 -18.55 0.86
CA ASP A 68 -15.41 -17.50 1.74
C ASP A 68 -14.90 -16.32 0.90
N TYR A 69 -15.73 -15.29 0.78
CA TYR A 69 -15.40 -14.07 0.03
C TYR A 69 -14.55 -13.07 0.82
N SER A 70 -14.23 -13.32 2.10
CA SER A 70 -13.49 -12.36 2.93
C SER A 70 -12.08 -12.05 2.39
N SER A 71 -11.53 -12.96 1.58
CA SER A 71 -10.29 -12.73 0.85
C SER A 71 -10.35 -11.55 -0.13
N TYR A 72 -11.54 -11.12 -0.56
CA TYR A 72 -11.72 -9.95 -1.44
C TYR A 72 -11.76 -8.60 -0.70
N SER A 73 -11.74 -8.62 0.63
CA SER A 73 -11.59 -7.41 1.43
C SER A 73 -10.19 -6.80 1.25
N GLY A 74 -10.14 -5.47 1.11
CA GLY A 74 -8.92 -4.68 0.92
C GLY A 74 -8.99 -3.72 -0.27
N THR A 75 -7.85 -3.12 -0.58
CA THR A 75 -7.67 -2.17 -1.67
C THR A 75 -7.19 -2.88 -2.93
N TRP A 76 -7.89 -2.64 -4.03
CA TRP A 76 -7.63 -3.23 -5.34
C TRP A 76 -7.30 -2.14 -6.35
N VAL A 77 -6.19 -2.30 -7.07
CA VAL A 77 -5.65 -1.31 -8.02
C VAL A 77 -5.22 -2.00 -9.31
N THR A 78 -5.00 -1.24 -10.37
CA THR A 78 -4.44 -1.82 -11.60
C THR A 78 -2.99 -2.28 -11.40
N GLU A 79 -2.53 -3.28 -12.16
CA GLU A 79 -1.12 -3.69 -12.12
C GLU A 79 -0.17 -2.54 -12.52
N SER A 80 -0.61 -1.68 -13.45
CA SER A 80 0.14 -0.49 -13.86
C SER A 80 0.38 0.46 -12.69
N ASN A 81 -0.64 0.69 -11.85
CA ASN A 81 -0.51 1.48 -10.63
C ASN A 81 0.60 0.95 -9.72
N LEU A 82 0.61 -0.36 -9.45
CA LEU A 82 1.64 -0.96 -8.60
C LEU A 82 3.03 -0.90 -9.22
N LYS A 83 3.16 -1.22 -10.52
CA LYS A 83 4.45 -1.17 -11.22
C LYS A 83 5.05 0.22 -11.20
N ASN A 84 4.22 1.23 -11.42
CA ASN A 84 4.63 2.62 -11.47
C ASN A 84 4.72 3.26 -10.09
N ASP A 85 4.37 2.52 -9.03
CA ASP A 85 4.22 3.04 -7.67
C ASP A 85 3.24 4.24 -7.61
N TYR A 86 2.31 4.30 -8.56
CA TYR A 86 1.45 5.44 -8.82
C TYR A 86 0.20 5.38 -7.93
N LYS A 87 0.04 6.37 -7.04
CA LYS A 87 -1.01 6.41 -6.00
C LYS A 87 -2.41 6.81 -6.50
N TYR A 88 -2.49 7.32 -7.73
CA TYR A 88 -3.71 7.90 -8.30
C TYR A 88 -4.32 7.01 -9.38
N GLY A 89 -5.59 7.20 -9.71
CA GLY A 89 -6.30 6.46 -10.75
C GLY A 89 -7.37 5.52 -10.18
N THR A 90 -7.73 4.49 -10.95
CA THR A 90 -8.83 3.59 -10.62
C THR A 90 -8.52 2.67 -9.44
N VAL A 91 -9.37 2.71 -8.43
CA VAL A 91 -9.27 1.92 -7.20
C VAL A 91 -10.63 1.32 -6.83
N ALA A 92 -10.61 0.12 -6.25
CA ALA A 92 -11.75 -0.45 -5.55
C ALA A 92 -11.35 -0.78 -4.11
N ASP A 93 -11.92 -0.05 -3.16
CA ASP A 93 -11.72 -0.26 -1.73
C ASP A 93 -12.92 -1.02 -1.17
N LEU A 94 -12.72 -2.29 -0.84
CA LEU A 94 -13.81 -3.22 -0.54
C LEU A 94 -13.70 -3.76 0.88
N ASN A 95 -14.82 -3.80 1.58
CA ASN A 95 -15.03 -4.60 2.77
C ASN A 95 -16.02 -5.72 2.43
N VAL A 96 -15.53 -6.96 2.42
CA VAL A 96 -16.29 -8.15 2.04
C VAL A 96 -16.25 -9.14 3.19
N ASP A 97 -17.42 -9.61 3.63
CA ASP A 97 -17.51 -10.66 4.64
C ASP A 97 -17.48 -12.06 4.01
N LYS A 98 -17.40 -13.10 4.86
CA LYS A 98 -17.35 -14.50 4.42
C LYS A 98 -18.55 -14.90 3.58
N SER A 99 -19.71 -14.30 3.80
CA SER A 99 -20.96 -14.63 3.10
C SER A 99 -21.16 -13.82 1.81
N GLY A 100 -20.20 -12.96 1.45
CA GLY A 100 -20.25 -12.14 0.26
C GLY A 100 -21.05 -10.84 0.42
N ASN A 101 -21.38 -10.40 1.65
CA ASN A 101 -21.87 -9.04 1.81
C ASN A 101 -20.72 -8.07 1.57
N ILE A 102 -20.94 -7.11 0.67
CA ILE A 102 -19.94 -6.15 0.21
C ILE A 102 -20.39 -4.74 0.58
N LYS A 103 -19.46 -3.94 1.10
CA LYS A 103 -19.54 -2.49 1.23
C LYS A 103 -18.21 -1.89 0.81
N GLY A 104 -18.20 -0.81 0.05
CA GLY A 104 -16.94 -0.26 -0.42
C GLY A 104 -17.12 0.98 -1.26
N GLN A 105 -16.04 1.36 -1.93
CA GLN A 105 -16.01 2.52 -2.82
C GLN A 105 -15.24 2.16 -4.10
N ILE A 106 -15.79 2.57 -5.24
CA ILE A 106 -15.07 2.60 -6.50
C ILE A 106 -14.67 4.05 -6.75
N GLY A 107 -13.37 4.28 -6.91
CA GLY A 107 -12.79 5.61 -7.01
C GLY A 107 -11.92 5.79 -8.23
N SER A 108 -11.78 7.05 -8.65
CA SER A 108 -10.76 7.49 -9.61
C SER A 108 -10.22 8.85 -9.17
N SER A 109 -8.90 9.03 -9.29
CA SER A 109 -8.25 10.30 -8.93
C SER A 109 -7.13 10.65 -9.89
N THR A 110 -6.85 11.94 -10.02
CA THR A 110 -5.67 12.44 -10.74
C THR A 110 -4.55 12.81 -9.77
N GLU A 111 -3.33 12.98 -10.30
CA GLU A 111 -2.22 13.58 -9.56
C GLU A 111 -2.63 14.87 -8.84
N ASN A 112 -2.06 15.08 -7.65
CA ASN A 112 -2.34 16.21 -6.76
C ASN A 112 -3.81 16.34 -6.33
N LEU A 113 -4.62 15.29 -6.52
CA LEU A 113 -6.01 15.22 -6.06
C LEU A 113 -6.90 16.36 -6.59
N THR A 114 -6.56 16.93 -7.76
CA THR A 114 -7.36 18.01 -8.36
C THR A 114 -8.72 17.52 -8.85
N HIS A 115 -8.80 16.23 -9.22
CA HIS A 115 -10.05 15.56 -9.58
C HIS A 115 -10.13 14.25 -8.79
N ILE A 116 -11.24 14.06 -8.09
CA ILE A 116 -11.55 12.86 -7.32
C ILE A 116 -13.01 12.51 -7.58
N ALA A 117 -13.27 11.32 -8.08
CA ALA A 117 -14.60 10.78 -8.30
C ALA A 117 -14.75 9.49 -7.50
N ASN A 118 -15.89 9.30 -6.85
CA ASN A 118 -16.13 8.18 -5.97
C ASN A 118 -17.59 7.75 -6.02
N VAL A 119 -17.83 6.44 -6.02
CA VAL A 119 -19.14 5.82 -5.90
C VAL A 119 -19.11 4.82 -4.76
N ASP A 120 -19.90 5.06 -3.73
CA ASP A 120 -20.11 4.11 -2.66
C ASP A 120 -21.01 2.96 -3.15
N ILE A 121 -20.57 1.74 -2.89
CA ILE A 121 -21.25 0.52 -3.30
C ILE A 121 -21.61 -0.32 -2.08
N GLN A 122 -22.75 -0.98 -2.13
CA GLN A 122 -23.15 -1.98 -1.15
C GLN A 122 -24.06 -3.03 -1.77
N GLY A 123 -24.02 -4.25 -1.22
CA GLY A 123 -24.94 -5.31 -1.60
C GLY A 123 -24.35 -6.68 -1.34
N LYS A 124 -24.64 -7.63 -2.23
CA LYS A 124 -24.24 -9.03 -2.07
C LYS A 124 -23.62 -9.58 -3.34
N ILE A 125 -22.54 -10.33 -3.18
CA ILE A 125 -21.90 -11.08 -4.25
C ILE A 125 -22.73 -12.35 -4.52
N GLU A 126 -23.09 -12.56 -5.78
CA GLU A 126 -23.84 -13.73 -6.24
C GLU A 126 -23.12 -14.35 -7.42
N ASN A 127 -22.84 -15.66 -7.35
CA ASN A 127 -22.13 -16.40 -8.40
C ASN A 127 -20.80 -15.75 -8.81
N ASN A 128 -20.00 -15.28 -7.83
CA ASN A 128 -18.76 -14.53 -8.04
C ASN A 128 -18.93 -13.21 -8.82
N LYS A 129 -20.14 -12.62 -8.81
CA LYS A 129 -20.43 -11.35 -9.46
C LYS A 129 -21.13 -10.39 -8.53
N PHE A 130 -20.86 -9.10 -8.71
CA PHE A 130 -21.58 -8.02 -8.07
C PHE A 130 -21.93 -6.98 -9.14
N THR A 131 -23.15 -6.48 -9.10
CA THR A 131 -23.61 -5.39 -9.98
C THR A 131 -24.25 -4.31 -9.14
N TYR A 132 -23.95 -3.06 -9.45
CA TYR A 132 -24.47 -1.90 -8.75
C TYR A 132 -24.80 -0.80 -9.74
N ASN A 133 -26.02 -0.27 -9.65
CA ASN A 133 -26.44 0.89 -10.43
C ASN A 133 -26.18 2.14 -9.59
N PHE A 134 -25.35 3.05 -10.07
CA PHE A 134 -25.07 4.32 -9.41
C PHE A 134 -25.71 5.47 -10.17
N THR A 135 -26.19 6.46 -9.42
CA THR A 135 -26.92 7.61 -9.97
C THR A 135 -26.05 8.87 -10.06
N GLU A 136 -24.88 8.88 -9.42
CA GLU A 136 -23.99 10.03 -9.34
C GLU A 136 -22.58 9.56 -8.91
N ASP A 137 -21.53 10.15 -9.47
CA ASP A 137 -20.11 9.94 -9.09
C ASP A 137 -19.42 11.23 -8.60
N ASN A 138 -20.21 12.28 -8.38
CA ASN A 138 -19.88 13.68 -8.06
C ASN A 138 -19.37 14.50 -9.26
N TRP A 139 -19.45 13.95 -10.46
CA TRP A 139 -19.11 14.61 -11.71
C TRP A 139 -20.26 14.59 -12.71
N GLY A 140 -21.48 14.26 -12.26
CA GLY A 140 -22.67 14.23 -13.08
C GLY A 140 -22.78 12.98 -13.96
N HIS A 141 -22.06 11.91 -13.62
CA HIS A 141 -22.19 10.63 -14.30
C HIS A 141 -23.01 9.62 -13.50
N SER A 142 -23.74 8.78 -14.22
CA SER A 142 -24.54 7.67 -13.68
C SER A 142 -24.40 6.45 -14.58
N GLY A 143 -24.66 5.25 -14.05
CA GLY A 143 -24.47 4.02 -14.80
C GLY A 143 -24.38 2.74 -13.96
N ASP A 144 -23.70 1.76 -14.53
CA ASP A 144 -23.50 0.43 -13.96
C ASP A 144 -22.03 0.21 -13.56
N ILE A 145 -21.85 -0.36 -12.39
CA ILE A 145 -20.60 -0.97 -11.92
C ILE A 145 -20.81 -2.47 -11.88
N LYS A 146 -19.88 -3.23 -12.46
CA LYS A 146 -19.83 -4.69 -12.38
C LYS A 146 -18.48 -5.14 -11.86
N LEU A 147 -18.47 -6.01 -10.86
CA LEU A 147 -17.29 -6.67 -10.35
C LEU A 147 -17.42 -8.17 -10.61
N ASP A 148 -16.51 -8.73 -11.41
CA ASP A 148 -16.34 -10.17 -11.56
C ASP A 148 -15.15 -10.62 -10.69
N PHE A 149 -15.43 -11.42 -9.67
CA PHE A 149 -14.45 -11.90 -8.69
C PHE A 149 -13.77 -13.17 -9.20
N LYS A 150 -12.44 -13.15 -9.31
CA LYS A 150 -11.60 -14.24 -9.78
C LYS A 150 -10.51 -14.53 -8.76
N GLU A 151 -9.84 -15.68 -8.90
CA GLU A 151 -8.70 -15.99 -8.06
C GLU A 151 -7.63 -14.88 -8.14
N ASN A 152 -7.38 -14.23 -7.01
CA ASN A 152 -6.41 -13.12 -6.85
C ASN A 152 -6.64 -11.87 -7.75
N GLN A 153 -7.81 -11.72 -8.36
CA GLN A 153 -8.11 -10.60 -9.26
C GLN A 153 -9.59 -10.21 -9.20
N ILE A 154 -9.88 -8.93 -9.41
CA ILE A 154 -11.25 -8.44 -9.65
C ILE A 154 -11.26 -7.76 -11.02
N THR A 155 -12.18 -8.14 -11.90
CA THR A 155 -12.45 -7.37 -13.12
C THR A 155 -13.56 -6.37 -12.80
N LEU A 156 -13.21 -5.09 -12.77
CA LEU A 156 -14.13 -3.96 -12.63
C LEU A 156 -14.55 -3.50 -14.02
N THR A 157 -15.85 -3.41 -14.29
CA THR A 157 -16.41 -2.78 -15.50
C THR A 157 -17.33 -1.65 -15.10
N ILE A 158 -17.07 -0.45 -15.64
CA ILE A 158 -17.87 0.75 -15.44
C ILE A 158 -18.48 1.11 -16.80
N LYS A 159 -19.80 1.30 -16.84
CA LYS A 159 -20.51 1.75 -18.03
C LYS A 159 -21.49 2.85 -17.67
N TYR A 160 -21.35 4.01 -18.30
CA TYR A 160 -22.26 5.13 -18.14
C TYR A 160 -23.55 4.89 -18.94
N ASN A 161 -24.66 5.38 -18.40
CA ASN A 161 -25.97 5.29 -19.03
C ASN A 161 -26.33 6.60 -19.77
N SER A 162 -27.54 6.67 -20.32
CA SER A 162 -28.00 7.84 -21.09
C SER A 162 -28.23 9.12 -20.26
N GLU A 163 -28.35 9.02 -18.94
CA GLU A 163 -28.52 10.14 -18.02
C GLU A 163 -27.18 10.78 -17.61
N SER A 164 -26.08 10.08 -17.87
CA SER A 164 -24.73 10.55 -17.60
C SER A 164 -24.38 11.80 -18.41
N SER A 165 -23.62 12.72 -17.81
CA SER A 165 -23.14 13.94 -18.47
C SER A 165 -22.36 13.61 -19.74
N LYS A 166 -22.69 14.30 -20.84
CA LYS A 166 -22.00 14.16 -22.14
C LYS A 166 -20.80 15.11 -22.29
N ASP A 167 -20.77 16.15 -21.48
CA ASP A 167 -19.81 17.26 -21.62
C ASP A 167 -18.72 17.23 -20.52
N ASN A 168 -18.83 16.32 -19.55
CA ASN A 168 -17.81 16.15 -18.51
C ASN A 168 -16.91 14.95 -18.81
N LEU A 169 -15.60 15.18 -18.76
CA LEU A 169 -14.57 14.16 -18.97
C LEU A 169 -14.04 13.57 -17.65
N TRP A 170 -14.45 14.16 -16.52
CA TRP A 170 -14.06 13.73 -15.18
C TRP A 170 -15.11 12.82 -14.58
N GLY A 171 -14.68 11.81 -13.83
CA GLY A 171 -15.57 10.84 -13.21
C GLY A 171 -14.79 9.59 -12.82
N ILE A 172 -15.51 8.55 -12.42
CA ILE A 172 -14.87 7.25 -12.15
C ILE A 172 -14.33 6.57 -13.44
N GLY A 173 -14.78 7.04 -14.61
CA GLY A 173 -14.30 6.65 -15.93
C GLY A 173 -14.92 5.34 -16.44
N GLU A 174 -15.46 5.37 -17.66
CA GLU A 174 -15.90 4.13 -18.33
C GLU A 174 -14.72 3.24 -18.70
N GLY A 175 -14.92 1.94 -18.62
CA GLY A 175 -13.91 0.97 -19.05
C GLY A 175 -13.99 -0.36 -18.31
N THR A 176 -13.04 -1.23 -18.65
CA THR A 176 -12.83 -2.51 -17.97
C THR A 176 -11.40 -2.55 -17.43
N PHE A 177 -11.29 -2.75 -16.12
CA PHE A 177 -10.04 -2.69 -15.37
C PHE A 177 -9.82 -4.02 -14.66
N ASN A 178 -8.66 -4.64 -14.88
CA ASN A 178 -8.24 -5.79 -14.09
C ASN A 178 -7.47 -5.28 -12.87
N LEU A 179 -8.06 -5.51 -11.71
CA LEU A 179 -7.54 -5.06 -10.42
C LEU A 179 -6.91 -6.22 -9.66
N ILE A 180 -5.79 -5.94 -9.02
CA ILE A 180 -5.08 -6.84 -8.11
C ILE A 180 -4.96 -6.15 -6.74
N LYS A 181 -4.73 -6.92 -5.68
CA LYS A 181 -4.52 -6.34 -4.35
C LYS A 181 -3.33 -5.40 -4.38
N ASN A 182 -3.43 -4.27 -3.69
CA ASN A 182 -2.32 -3.31 -3.60
C ASN A 182 -1.06 -3.88 -2.93
N THR A 183 -1.18 -5.01 -2.23
CA THR A 183 -0.09 -5.77 -1.60
C THR A 183 0.53 -6.84 -2.50
N THR A 184 0.02 -7.03 -3.73
CA THR A 184 0.58 -8.02 -4.66
C THR A 184 2.01 -7.63 -5.05
N ASN A 185 2.94 -8.57 -4.89
CA ASN A 185 4.31 -8.37 -5.34
C ASN A 185 4.39 -8.39 -6.88
N VAL A 186 4.78 -7.26 -7.46
CA VAL A 186 4.93 -7.11 -8.91
C VAL A 186 6.37 -6.77 -9.24
N LYS A 187 6.91 -7.37 -10.31
CA LYS A 187 8.23 -6.98 -10.83
C LYS A 187 8.15 -5.57 -11.41
N ARG A 188 9.04 -4.69 -10.94
CA ARG A 188 9.11 -3.29 -11.37
C ARG A 188 10.49 -3.01 -11.98
N THR A 189 10.53 -2.08 -12.92
CA THR A 189 11.77 -1.51 -13.45
C THR A 189 11.88 -0.04 -13.06
N LEU A 190 13.08 0.52 -13.14
CA LEU A 190 13.27 1.96 -12.95
C LEU A 190 12.44 2.79 -13.94
N ASN A 191 12.21 2.28 -15.15
CA ASN A 191 11.35 2.95 -16.14
C ASN A 191 9.88 2.98 -15.68
N ASN A 192 9.39 1.93 -15.01
CA ASN A 192 8.04 1.98 -14.43
C ASN A 192 7.94 3.08 -13.37
N LEU A 193 8.92 3.17 -12.47
CA LEU A 193 8.94 4.23 -11.45
C LEU A 193 8.97 5.63 -12.07
N LYS A 194 9.77 5.82 -13.13
CA LYS A 194 9.81 7.09 -13.90
C LYS A 194 8.46 7.40 -14.56
N SER A 195 7.79 6.40 -15.14
CA SER A 195 6.44 6.55 -15.69
C SER A 195 5.41 6.93 -14.62
N GLY A 196 5.63 6.53 -13.36
CA GLY A 196 4.84 6.96 -12.21
C GLY A 196 5.30 8.25 -11.54
N GLY A 197 6.14 9.05 -12.21
CA GLY A 197 6.54 10.39 -11.77
C GLY A 197 7.85 10.45 -10.97
N LEU A 198 8.59 9.35 -10.81
CA LEU A 198 9.91 9.40 -10.17
C LEU A 198 10.92 10.17 -11.03
N LYS A 199 11.44 11.26 -10.46
CA LYS A 199 12.52 12.07 -11.04
C LYS A 199 13.85 11.66 -10.42
N VAL A 200 14.63 10.85 -11.14
CA VAL A 200 15.93 10.34 -10.65
C VAL A 200 16.92 11.49 -10.48
N ILE A 201 17.60 11.52 -9.33
CA ILE A 201 18.70 12.46 -9.03
C ILE A 201 20.01 11.77 -9.44
N GLY A 202 20.39 11.93 -10.71
CA GLY A 202 21.44 11.12 -11.33
C GLY A 202 22.82 11.21 -10.66
N ASN A 203 23.20 12.39 -10.15
CA ASN A 203 24.46 12.59 -9.43
C ASN A 203 24.46 12.04 -7.98
N GLN A 204 23.32 11.51 -7.52
CA GLN A 204 23.14 10.87 -6.21
C GLN A 204 22.73 9.40 -6.36
N CYS A 205 23.19 8.76 -7.44
CA CYS A 205 23.03 7.34 -7.69
C CYS A 205 24.42 6.68 -7.74
N PHE A 206 24.57 5.53 -7.09
CA PHE A 206 25.88 4.91 -6.88
C PHE A 206 25.84 3.42 -7.19
N SER A 207 26.88 2.92 -7.85
CA SER A 207 27.14 1.47 -7.91
C SER A 207 27.88 1.08 -6.62
N ILE A 208 27.37 0.08 -5.92
CA ILE A 208 27.83 -0.29 -4.58
C ILE A 208 27.72 -1.81 -4.41
N ASN A 209 28.68 -2.39 -3.69
CA ASN A 209 28.57 -3.77 -3.21
C ASN A 209 28.01 -3.77 -1.79
N LEU A 210 26.85 -4.41 -1.59
CA LEU A 210 26.19 -4.59 -0.30
C LEU A 210 26.18 -6.07 0.05
N GLU A 211 26.49 -6.42 1.29
CA GLU A 211 26.79 -7.79 1.74
C GLU A 211 25.68 -8.79 1.37
N ASN A 212 24.40 -8.43 1.60
CA ASN A 212 23.28 -9.33 1.32
C ASN A 212 22.66 -9.16 -0.08
N TYR A 213 23.20 -8.26 -0.90
CA TYR A 213 22.69 -7.93 -2.23
C TYR A 213 23.70 -8.13 -3.37
N GLY A 214 25.00 -8.18 -3.06
CA GLY A 214 26.08 -8.14 -4.05
C GLY A 214 26.19 -6.77 -4.72
N ASP A 215 26.60 -6.77 -5.98
CA ASP A 215 26.74 -5.54 -6.77
C ASP A 215 25.38 -5.04 -7.26
N VAL A 216 25.00 -3.86 -6.78
CA VAL A 216 23.72 -3.21 -7.09
C VAL A 216 23.93 -1.72 -7.35
N ARG A 217 22.87 -1.05 -7.81
CA ARG A 217 22.84 0.41 -7.91
C ARG A 217 21.84 0.98 -6.91
N PHE A 218 22.33 1.85 -6.04
CA PHE A 218 21.52 2.73 -5.20
C PHE A 218 20.99 3.88 -6.05
N ILE A 219 19.67 4.07 -6.04
CA ILE A 219 18.97 5.09 -6.82
C ILE A 219 18.29 6.06 -5.87
N SER A 220 18.64 7.34 -5.99
CA SER A 220 17.90 8.44 -5.37
C SER A 220 16.94 9.06 -6.37
N GLY A 221 15.74 9.41 -5.94
CA GLY A 221 14.80 10.16 -6.77
C GLY A 221 13.82 10.99 -5.96
N LEU A 222 13.21 11.94 -6.64
CA LEU A 222 12.10 12.72 -6.11
C LEU A 222 10.80 12.23 -6.70
N LYS A 223 9.80 12.09 -5.84
CA LYS A 223 8.44 11.79 -6.23
C LYS A 223 7.51 12.82 -5.65
N ARG A 224 6.71 13.44 -6.51
CA ARG A 224 5.72 14.41 -6.05
C ARG A 224 4.59 13.66 -5.35
N GLU A 225 4.32 14.05 -4.11
CA GLU A 225 3.16 13.62 -3.35
C GLU A 225 2.39 14.85 -2.89
N ASP A 226 1.17 15.01 -3.41
CA ASP A 226 0.27 16.13 -3.17
C ASP A 226 0.90 17.51 -3.41
N VAL A 227 1.48 18.12 -2.36
CA VAL A 227 2.04 19.48 -2.41
C VAL A 227 3.56 19.53 -2.25
N SER A 228 4.23 18.40 -2.02
CA SER A 228 5.68 18.35 -1.81
C SER A 228 6.36 17.22 -2.56
N ASP A 229 7.62 17.45 -2.95
CA ASP A 229 8.47 16.41 -3.48
C ASP A 229 9.08 15.61 -2.31
N ASN A 230 8.80 14.30 -2.28
CA ASN A 230 9.38 13.36 -1.34
C ASN A 230 10.65 12.73 -1.93
N ALA A 231 11.67 12.55 -1.10
CA ALA A 231 12.85 11.79 -1.45
C ALA A 231 12.57 10.29 -1.27
N ASP A 232 12.70 9.54 -2.36
CA ASP A 232 12.56 8.09 -2.41
C ASP A 232 13.88 7.45 -2.82
N PHE A 233 14.17 6.29 -2.23
CA PHE A 233 15.39 5.54 -2.51
C PHE A 233 15.07 4.10 -2.90
N TYR A 234 15.88 3.54 -3.80
CA TYR A 234 15.70 2.20 -4.33
C TYR A 234 17.03 1.48 -4.51
N LEU A 235 17.02 0.16 -4.47
CA LEU A 235 18.08 -0.68 -5.04
C LEU A 235 17.61 -1.25 -6.38
N THR A 236 18.50 -1.24 -7.36
CA THR A 236 18.28 -1.87 -8.66
C THR A 236 19.44 -2.77 -9.05
N ASP A 237 19.17 -3.76 -9.89
CA ASP A 237 20.24 -4.44 -10.62
C ASP A 237 20.78 -3.56 -11.77
N TYR A 238 21.78 -4.05 -12.50
CA TYR A 238 22.36 -3.35 -13.65
C TYR A 238 21.44 -3.31 -14.89
N ASN A 239 20.39 -4.14 -14.93
CA ASN A 239 19.36 -4.12 -15.97
C ASN A 239 18.20 -3.16 -15.63
N ASN A 240 18.30 -2.39 -14.55
CA ASN A 240 17.27 -1.50 -14.02
C ASN A 240 16.02 -2.20 -13.47
N ASN A 241 16.11 -3.49 -13.11
CA ASN A 241 15.06 -4.13 -12.32
C ASN A 241 15.16 -3.64 -10.87
N VAL A 242 14.02 -3.26 -10.27
CA VAL A 242 13.94 -2.82 -8.88
C VAL A 242 14.02 -4.04 -7.98
N LEU A 243 14.99 -4.04 -7.09
CA LEU A 243 15.22 -5.09 -6.10
C LEU A 243 14.62 -4.73 -4.75
N TYR A 244 14.64 -3.43 -4.40
CA TYR A 244 14.19 -2.95 -3.09
C TYR A 244 13.73 -1.50 -3.15
N LYS A 245 12.69 -1.15 -2.37
CA LYS A 245 12.29 0.24 -2.07
C LYS A 245 12.57 0.49 -0.59
N PHE A 246 13.31 1.55 -0.29
CA PHE A 246 13.63 1.90 1.10
C PHE A 246 12.41 2.44 1.85
N PRO A 247 12.37 2.31 3.19
CA PRO A 247 11.38 3.00 4.01
C PRO A 247 11.41 4.52 3.80
N ASP A 248 10.28 5.17 4.05
CA ASP A 248 10.12 6.62 3.89
C ASP A 248 11.25 7.39 4.56
N PHE A 249 11.84 8.32 3.82
CA PHE A 249 12.88 9.18 4.34
C PHE A 249 12.35 10.08 5.45
N TYR A 250 13.08 10.18 6.55
CA TYR A 250 12.67 10.94 7.73
C TYR A 250 12.37 12.43 7.43
N GLY A 251 12.98 13.02 6.40
CA GLY A 251 12.72 14.40 5.99
C GLY A 251 11.43 14.61 5.18
N ASN A 252 10.82 13.55 4.65
CA ASN A 252 9.58 13.67 3.89
C ASN A 252 8.46 14.26 4.77
N GLY A 253 7.73 15.25 4.24
CA GLY A 253 6.72 16.00 4.98
C GLY A 253 7.26 17.02 6.00
N LYS A 254 8.58 17.22 6.14
CA LYS A 254 9.18 18.18 7.09
C LYS A 254 9.58 19.52 6.49
N GLY A 255 9.33 19.72 5.19
CA GLY A 255 9.63 20.95 4.49
C GLY A 255 9.67 20.74 2.97
N MET A 256 10.15 21.74 2.27
CA MET A 256 10.47 21.65 0.84
C MET A 256 11.86 21.04 0.68
N PHE A 257 11.95 19.89 0.01
CA PHE A 257 13.22 19.30 -0.39
C PHE A 257 14.03 20.30 -1.22
N ASN A 258 15.34 20.38 -0.98
CA ASN A 258 16.26 21.17 -1.77
C ASN A 258 17.31 20.30 -2.49
N ASP A 259 18.07 19.51 -1.74
CA ASP A 259 19.12 18.66 -2.30
C ASP A 259 19.52 17.53 -1.34
N ILE A 260 20.10 16.45 -1.86
CA ILE A 260 20.83 15.45 -1.06
C ILE A 260 22.27 15.95 -0.94
N THR A 261 22.68 16.28 0.28
CA THR A 261 24.01 16.87 0.54
C THR A 261 25.08 15.81 0.81
N ALA A 262 24.71 14.62 1.28
CA ALA A 262 25.63 13.51 1.46
C ALA A 262 24.92 12.15 1.48
N ILE A 263 25.58 11.14 0.91
CA ILE A 263 25.25 9.72 1.08
C ILE A 263 26.52 8.99 1.50
N CYS A 264 26.42 8.11 2.49
CA CYS A 264 27.53 7.27 2.95
C CYS A 264 27.07 5.83 3.10
N PHE A 265 27.89 4.90 2.62
CA PHE A 265 27.70 3.46 2.75
C PHE A 265 28.76 2.93 3.71
N THR A 266 28.37 2.60 4.94
CA THR A 266 29.30 2.15 5.98
C THR A 266 28.56 1.35 7.03
N ASP A 267 29.25 0.41 7.66
CA ASP A 267 28.74 -0.29 8.85
C ASP A 267 28.70 0.69 10.04
N VAL A 268 27.49 1.05 10.49
CA VAL A 268 27.27 2.04 11.56
C VAL A 268 27.15 1.36 12.92
N ASN A 269 26.50 0.20 12.97
CA ASN A 269 26.22 -0.57 14.19
C ASN A 269 27.27 -1.66 14.49
N ASN A 270 28.29 -1.81 13.65
CA ASN A 270 29.34 -2.82 13.69
C ASN A 270 28.83 -4.26 13.57
N ASP A 271 27.79 -4.50 12.76
CA ASP A 271 27.26 -5.85 12.49
C ASP A 271 27.90 -6.54 11.26
N GLY A 272 28.84 -5.87 10.60
CA GLY A 272 29.52 -6.35 9.41
C GLY A 272 28.76 -6.09 8.11
N LEU A 273 27.59 -5.47 8.14
CA LEU A 273 26.80 -5.09 6.98
C LEU A 273 26.90 -3.58 6.75
N LYS A 274 26.99 -3.14 5.49
CA LYS A 274 26.94 -1.72 5.17
C LYS A 274 25.52 -1.19 5.37
N ASP A 275 25.41 -0.20 6.24
CA ASP A 275 24.24 0.66 6.38
C ASP A 275 24.35 1.85 5.42
N ILE A 276 23.26 2.61 5.32
CA ILE A 276 23.19 3.80 4.46
C ILE A 276 22.80 5.01 5.29
N VAL A 277 23.69 5.99 5.33
CA VAL A 277 23.42 7.31 5.91
C VAL A 277 23.12 8.29 4.79
N ILE A 278 21.98 8.98 4.90
CA ILE A 278 21.59 10.03 3.95
C ILE A 278 21.45 11.33 4.72
N ILE A 279 21.98 12.42 4.15
CA ILE A 279 21.75 13.79 4.60
C ILE A 279 21.18 14.57 3.42
N ALA A 280 20.05 15.22 3.64
CA ALA A 280 19.40 16.09 2.69
C ALA A 280 19.14 17.46 3.31
N SER A 281 19.13 18.49 2.47
CA SER A 281 18.79 19.86 2.83
C SER A 281 17.32 20.12 2.52
N TYR A 282 16.65 20.76 3.45
CA TYR A 282 15.25 21.16 3.36
C TYR A 282 15.11 22.64 3.66
N ARG A 283 14.04 23.25 3.18
CA ARG A 283 13.61 24.58 3.58
C ARG A 283 12.23 24.52 4.20
N THR A 284 11.96 25.40 5.16
CA THR A 284 10.59 25.58 5.67
C THR A 284 9.62 25.87 4.53
N ALA A 285 8.53 25.12 4.47
CA ALA A 285 7.50 25.31 3.45
C ALA A 285 6.88 26.72 3.55
N GLY A 286 6.65 27.36 2.41
CA GLY A 286 6.05 28.70 2.34
C GLY A 286 6.97 29.87 2.71
N SER A 287 8.23 29.61 3.08
CA SER A 287 9.21 30.66 3.35
C SER A 287 10.30 30.66 2.28
N THR A 288 10.55 31.81 1.66
CA THR A 288 11.66 32.00 0.70
C THR A 288 12.95 32.47 1.38
N SER A 289 12.88 32.95 2.62
CA SER A 289 14.01 33.51 3.37
C SER A 289 14.52 32.61 4.49
N SER A 290 13.83 31.52 4.82
CA SER A 290 14.29 30.58 5.84
C SER A 290 15.58 29.88 5.39
N PRO A 291 16.57 29.72 6.30
CA PRO A 291 17.78 28.99 5.98
C PRO A 291 17.45 27.53 5.67
N PHE A 292 18.30 26.89 4.86
CA PHE A 292 18.22 25.45 4.67
C PHE A 292 18.63 24.73 5.96
N THR A 293 17.89 23.69 6.31
CA THR A 293 18.19 22.81 7.42
C THR A 293 18.56 21.44 6.88
N SER A 294 19.62 20.85 7.44
CA SER A 294 19.95 19.46 7.18
C SER A 294 18.95 18.56 7.89
N ILE A 295 18.57 17.47 7.24
CA ILE A 295 17.81 16.36 7.79
C ILE A 295 18.51 15.08 7.36
N SER A 296 18.66 14.14 8.29
CA SER A 296 19.36 12.87 8.05
C SER A 296 18.51 11.67 8.46
N SER A 297 18.76 10.54 7.82
CA SER A 297 18.22 9.24 8.21
C SER A 297 19.29 8.16 8.02
N ILE A 298 19.23 7.13 8.88
CA ILE A 298 20.11 5.97 8.81
C ILE A 298 19.26 4.71 8.53
N TYR A 299 19.60 4.02 7.45
CA TYR A 299 18.99 2.76 7.05
C TYR A 299 19.95 1.62 7.38
N PHE A 300 19.59 0.83 8.40
CA PHE A 300 20.36 -0.32 8.83
C PHE A 300 20.05 -1.54 7.98
N GLN A 301 21.06 -2.20 7.43
CA GLN A 301 20.84 -3.41 6.65
C GLN A 301 20.47 -4.57 7.59
N LYS A 302 19.42 -5.31 7.26
CA LYS A 302 19.02 -6.54 7.95
C LYS A 302 18.59 -7.57 6.94
N GLU A 303 19.40 -8.61 6.76
CA GLU A 303 19.18 -9.58 5.68
C GLU A 303 19.00 -8.86 4.33
N LYS A 304 17.93 -9.15 3.60
CA LYS A 304 17.56 -8.44 2.35
C LYS A 304 16.58 -7.30 2.58
N GLU A 305 16.64 -6.64 3.73
CA GLU A 305 15.84 -5.46 4.03
C GLU A 305 16.70 -4.33 4.60
N PHE A 306 16.14 -3.13 4.63
CA PHE A 306 16.70 -1.99 5.33
C PHE A 306 15.66 -1.43 6.29
N VAL A 307 16.07 -1.18 7.53
CA VAL A 307 15.20 -0.65 8.57
C VAL A 307 15.70 0.70 9.04
N ASN A 308 14.78 1.65 9.24
CA ASN A 308 15.11 2.92 9.85
C ASN A 308 14.63 2.95 11.31
N ASN A 309 15.49 3.41 12.23
CA ASN A 309 15.09 3.61 13.62
C ASN A 309 14.54 5.04 13.77
N LYS A 310 13.21 5.18 13.65
CA LYS A 310 12.53 6.49 13.74
C LYS A 310 12.90 7.28 15.00
N LYS A 311 13.09 6.61 16.15
CA LYS A 311 13.50 7.27 17.41
C LYS A 311 14.94 7.78 17.35
N LEU A 312 15.84 7.04 16.71
CA LEU A 312 17.23 7.47 16.52
C LEU A 312 17.29 8.65 15.55
N ASP A 313 16.57 8.56 14.41
CA ASP A 313 16.45 9.66 13.44
C ASP A 313 15.87 10.92 14.12
N ASP A 314 14.83 10.76 14.94
CA ASP A 314 14.25 11.87 15.72
C ASP A 314 15.30 12.56 16.60
N LYS A 315 16.08 11.78 17.37
CA LYS A 315 17.10 12.35 18.26
C LYS A 315 18.25 12.98 17.48
N LEU A 316 18.73 12.33 16.42
CA LEU A 316 19.81 12.81 15.55
C LEU A 316 19.51 14.18 14.96
N ASN A 317 18.29 14.33 14.44
CA ASN A 317 17.87 15.57 13.79
C ASN A 317 17.57 16.68 14.80
N LYS A 318 17.10 16.35 16.00
CA LYS A 318 16.88 17.33 17.08
C LYS A 318 18.20 17.80 17.72
N SER A 319 19.23 16.97 17.74
CA SER A 319 20.51 17.33 18.34
C SER A 319 21.38 18.22 17.46
N GLY A 320 21.07 18.33 16.16
CA GLY A 320 21.86 19.08 15.18
C GLY A 320 23.15 18.37 14.73
N ASN A 321 23.31 17.07 15.04
CA ASN A 321 24.45 16.25 14.60
C ASN A 321 24.26 15.71 13.17
N ASN A 322 23.34 16.30 12.41
CA ASN A 322 22.90 15.87 11.09
C ASN A 322 23.49 16.72 9.94
N LYS A 323 24.55 17.48 10.21
CA LYS A 323 25.15 18.43 9.25
C LYS A 323 26.17 17.78 8.32
N ASP A 324 26.83 16.73 8.78
CA ASP A 324 27.88 16.02 8.05
C ASP A 324 27.95 14.56 8.50
N ILE A 325 28.51 13.70 7.64
CA ILE A 325 28.58 12.25 7.88
C ILE A 325 29.33 11.92 9.17
N LYS A 326 30.43 12.62 9.49
CA LYS A 326 31.23 12.31 10.68
C LYS A 326 30.43 12.55 11.95
N SER A 327 29.67 13.65 12.01
CA SER A 327 28.78 13.98 13.12
C SER A 327 27.64 12.97 13.26
N VAL A 328 27.03 12.54 12.14
CA VAL A 328 25.97 11.52 12.14
C VAL A 328 26.50 10.18 12.68
N LEU A 329 27.64 9.72 12.15
CA LEU A 329 28.25 8.45 12.56
C LEU A 329 28.65 8.45 14.03
N LYS A 330 29.22 9.57 14.52
CA LYS A 330 29.55 9.72 15.94
C LYS A 330 28.28 9.63 16.80
N PHE A 331 27.24 10.37 16.43
CA PHE A 331 25.98 10.38 17.17
C PHE A 331 25.33 8.99 17.21
N ALA A 332 25.29 8.28 16.07
CA ALA A 332 24.72 6.94 15.99
C ALA A 332 25.44 5.97 16.93
N LYS A 333 26.78 5.96 16.94
CA LYS A 333 27.58 5.11 17.83
C LYS A 333 27.33 5.35 19.32
N GLU A 334 26.96 6.58 19.71
CA GLU A 334 26.66 6.95 21.09
C GLU A 334 25.20 6.64 21.50
N ASN A 335 24.34 6.28 20.56
CA ASN A 335 22.88 6.19 20.76
C ASN A 335 22.25 4.88 20.22
N LEU A 336 23.06 3.95 19.75
CA LEU A 336 22.65 2.62 19.27
C LEU A 336 22.56 1.58 20.37
#